data_AF-A0A0B2VUK6-F1
#
_entry.id   AF-A0A0B2VUK6-F1
#
_cell.length_a   1.000
_cell.length_b   1.000
_cell.length_c   1.000
_cell.angle_alpha   90.00
_cell.angle_beta   90.00
_cell.angle_gamma   90.00
#
_symmetry.space_group_name_H-M   'P 1'
#
loop_
_entity.id
_entity.type
_entity.pdbx_description
1 polymer ?
#
loop_
_entity_poly.entity_id
_entity_poly.type
_entity_poly.pdbx_seq_one_letter_code
_entity_poly.pdbx_strand_id
1 'polypeptide(L)'
;MLCRVVVSMKSVLQPNPQLVPAAESTMNVECEQGKHPYELLAKTLEEVKAHFAEHMPSLETSIETCRNLATMDHECQRKGRRAMHFMRTFINVDCFELTEQKQALIACRQEMDFAKYSYATNASESNKLSYDAALSRFNQQSDKATEGMSKNAHEWISSHSLALSDPEAGVAREGDA
;
A
#
# COMPACT_ATOMS: atom_id res chain seq x y z
N MET A 1 1.60 5.53 -11.86
CA MET A 1 2.95 5.35 -11.27
C MET A 1 2.93 4.28 -10.17
N LEU A 2 2.00 4.35 -9.20
CA LEU A 2 1.87 3.36 -8.12
C LEU A 2 1.63 1.90 -8.59
N CYS A 3 0.86 1.67 -9.66
CA CYS A 3 0.70 0.31 -10.22
C CYS A 3 2.05 -0.31 -10.65
N ARG A 4 2.97 0.48 -11.23
CA ARG A 4 4.30 0.01 -11.63
C ARG A 4 5.16 -0.32 -10.41
N VAL A 5 5.00 0.43 -9.31
CA VAL A 5 5.65 0.15 -8.04
C VAL A 5 5.19 -1.19 -7.49
N VAL A 6 3.87 -1.44 -7.44
CA VAL A 6 3.32 -2.72 -6.98
C VAL A 6 3.85 -3.90 -7.81
N VAL A 7 3.90 -3.76 -9.15
CA VAL A 7 4.47 -4.80 -10.02
C VAL A 7 5.95 -5.04 -9.73
N SER A 8 6.73 -3.96 -9.56
CA SER A 8 8.16 -4.07 -9.24
C SER A 8 8.39 -4.73 -7.87
N MET A 9 7.58 -4.37 -6.87
CA MET A 9 7.65 -4.96 -5.53
C MET A 9 7.43 -6.48 -5.55
N LYS A 10 6.50 -6.99 -6.36
CA LYS A 10 6.29 -8.45 -6.50
C LYS A 10 7.57 -9.18 -6.92
N SER A 11 8.30 -8.62 -7.90
CA SER A 11 9.53 -9.24 -8.41
C SER A 11 10.69 -9.22 -7.40
N VAL A 12 10.73 -8.22 -6.52
CA VAL A 12 11.76 -8.11 -5.47
C VAL A 12 11.44 -9.05 -4.31
N LEU A 13 10.17 -9.10 -3.90
CA LEU A 13 9.72 -9.91 -2.75
C LEU A 13 9.67 -11.41 -3.07
N GLN A 14 9.43 -11.78 -4.32
CA GLN A 14 9.45 -13.18 -4.77
C GLN A 14 10.23 -13.27 -6.10
N PRO A 15 11.57 -13.40 -6.03
CA PRO A 15 12.41 -13.49 -7.21
C PRO A 15 12.13 -14.74 -8.04
N ASN A 16 11.54 -15.79 -7.44
CA ASN A 16 11.18 -17.00 -8.16
C ASN A 16 9.88 -16.77 -8.96
N PRO A 17 9.95 -16.69 -10.30
CA PRO A 17 8.77 -16.39 -11.13
C PRO A 17 7.72 -17.51 -11.09
N GLN A 18 8.07 -18.73 -10.70
CA GLN A 18 7.12 -19.84 -10.57
C GLN A 18 6.19 -19.70 -9.37
N LEU A 19 6.61 -18.92 -8.37
CA LEU A 19 5.84 -18.65 -7.15
C LEU A 19 5.08 -17.32 -7.23
N VAL A 20 5.29 -16.54 -8.30
CA VAL A 20 4.53 -15.32 -8.57
C VAL A 20 3.28 -15.70 -9.37
N PRO A 21 2.07 -15.40 -8.87
CA PRO A 21 0.83 -15.70 -9.58
C PRO A 21 0.78 -15.02 -10.95
N ALA A 22 0.38 -15.76 -11.98
CA ALA A 22 0.22 -15.23 -13.34
C ALA A 22 -0.87 -14.13 -13.41
N ALA A 23 -1.89 -14.22 -12.56
CA ALA A 23 -2.90 -13.18 -12.46
C ALA A 23 -2.40 -12.02 -11.58
N GLU A 24 -2.36 -10.81 -12.15
CA GLU A 24 -1.99 -9.59 -11.41
C GLU A 24 -2.92 -9.32 -10.22
N SER A 25 -4.16 -9.81 -10.30
CA SER A 25 -5.18 -9.67 -9.28
C SER A 25 -4.86 -10.43 -7.99
N THR A 26 -4.06 -11.49 -8.07
CA THR A 26 -3.64 -12.29 -6.91
C THR A 26 -2.38 -11.72 -6.26
N MET A 27 -2.42 -11.62 -4.93
CA MET A 27 -1.39 -11.00 -4.08
C MET A 27 -0.60 -12.03 -3.26
N ASN A 28 -0.69 -13.31 -3.62
CA ASN A 28 0.13 -14.36 -3.01
C ASN A 28 1.56 -14.23 -3.52
N VAL A 29 2.39 -13.55 -2.73
CA VAL A 29 3.83 -13.40 -2.99
C VAL A 29 4.64 -14.18 -1.95
N GLU A 30 3.96 -14.62 -0.88
CA GLU A 30 4.55 -15.42 0.18
C GLU A 30 4.91 -16.81 -0.34
N CYS A 31 6.15 -17.23 -0.09
CA CYS A 31 6.58 -18.58 -0.31
C CYS A 31 5.87 -19.52 0.67
N GLU A 32 5.50 -20.71 0.23
CA GLU A 32 4.99 -21.75 1.12
C GLU A 32 6.11 -22.24 2.07
N GLN A 33 5.72 -22.60 3.29
CA GLN A 33 6.63 -23.12 4.30
C GLN A 33 7.27 -24.44 3.83
N GLY A 34 8.57 -24.58 4.04
CA GLY A 34 9.38 -25.71 3.58
C GLY A 34 9.78 -25.66 2.10
N LYS A 35 9.32 -24.65 1.34
CA LYS A 35 9.72 -24.44 -0.07
C LYS A 35 10.68 -23.27 -0.24
N HIS A 36 10.98 -22.54 0.84
CA HIS A 36 11.88 -21.40 0.77
C HIS A 36 13.32 -21.86 0.44
N PRO A 37 14.06 -21.17 -0.45
CA PRO A 37 15.43 -21.57 -0.81
C PRO A 37 16.36 -21.74 0.40
N TYR A 38 16.28 -20.84 1.38
CA TYR A 38 17.09 -20.94 2.61
C TYR A 38 16.63 -22.08 3.54
N GLU A 39 15.34 -22.43 3.58
CA GLU A 39 14.86 -23.58 4.36
C GLU A 39 15.35 -24.89 3.74
N LEU A 40 15.25 -25.00 2.41
CA LEU A 40 15.75 -26.15 1.65
C LEU A 40 17.27 -26.31 1.81
N LEU A 41 18.01 -25.21 1.77
CA LEU A 41 19.45 -25.22 2.00
C LEU A 41 19.79 -25.65 3.43
N ALA A 42 19.13 -25.09 4.45
CA ALA A 42 19.34 -25.47 5.85
C ALA A 42 19.08 -26.96 6.06
N LYS A 43 17.98 -27.49 5.49
CA LYS A 43 17.64 -28.91 5.56
C LYS A 43 18.70 -29.79 4.90
N THR A 44 19.16 -29.41 3.70
CA THR A 44 20.19 -30.15 2.97
C THR A 44 21.51 -30.18 3.74
N LEU A 45 21.89 -29.05 4.36
CA LEU A 45 23.10 -28.96 5.19
C LEU A 45 23.02 -29.83 6.45
N GLU A 46 21.85 -29.95 7.08
CA GLU A 46 21.61 -30.89 8.18
C GLU A 46 21.76 -32.36 7.72
N GLU A 47 21.22 -32.71 6.55
CA GLU A 47 21.29 -34.08 6.02
C GLU A 47 22.74 -34.53 5.75
N VAL A 48 23.61 -33.61 5.31
CA VAL A 48 25.01 -33.92 5.02
C VAL A 48 25.96 -33.69 6.19
N LYS A 49 25.45 -33.23 7.34
CA LYS A 49 26.25 -32.77 8.50
C LYS A 49 27.27 -33.79 8.99
N ALA A 50 26.91 -35.08 8.97
CA ALA A 50 27.79 -36.18 9.37
C ALA A 50 29.08 -36.29 8.51
N HIS A 51 29.06 -35.78 7.27
CA HIS A 51 30.21 -35.82 6.37
C HIS A 51 31.25 -34.70 6.64
N PHE A 52 30.92 -33.73 7.50
CA PHE A 52 31.74 -32.54 7.74
C PHE A 52 32.22 -32.43 9.19
N ALA A 53 32.57 -33.56 9.82
CA ALA A 53 32.94 -33.64 11.23
C ALA A 53 34.01 -32.60 11.65
N GLU A 54 35.00 -32.33 10.79
CA GLU A 54 36.08 -31.36 11.03
C GLU A 54 35.63 -29.88 10.97
N HIS A 55 34.47 -29.61 10.38
CA HIS A 55 33.93 -28.26 10.17
C HIS A 55 32.56 -28.05 10.84
N MET A 56 32.19 -28.93 11.77
CA MET A 56 30.90 -28.92 12.48
C MET A 56 30.48 -27.53 13.02
N PRO A 57 31.34 -26.76 13.72
CA PRO A 57 30.93 -25.46 14.25
C PRO A 57 30.57 -24.44 13.15
N SER A 58 31.29 -24.48 12.02
CA SER A 58 31.03 -23.59 10.88
C SER A 58 29.75 -23.99 10.16
N LEU A 59 29.49 -25.29 10.06
CA LEU A 59 28.29 -25.82 9.42
C LEU A 59 27.03 -25.49 10.25
N GLU A 60 27.09 -25.63 11.58
CA GLU A 60 25.99 -25.26 12.48
C GLU A 60 25.65 -23.77 12.38
N THR A 61 26.67 -22.90 12.39
CA THR A 61 26.48 -21.46 12.17
C THR A 61 25.81 -21.19 10.82
N SER A 62 26.19 -21.91 9.77
CA SER A 62 25.63 -21.73 8.43
C SER A 62 24.16 -22.17 8.34
N ILE A 63 23.82 -23.31 8.95
CA ILE A 63 22.44 -23.81 9.04
C ILE A 63 21.56 -22.79 9.78
N GLU A 64 22.03 -22.31 10.92
CA GLU A 64 21.30 -21.34 11.72
C GLU A 64 21.12 -20.01 10.98
N THR A 65 22.15 -19.55 10.28
CA THR A 65 22.07 -18.36 9.42
C THR A 65 21.01 -18.53 8.33
N CYS A 66 20.94 -19.70 7.69
CA CYS A 66 19.92 -19.98 6.68
C CYS A 66 18.49 -19.95 7.27
N ARG A 67 18.28 -20.51 8.47
CA ARG A 67 16.98 -20.45 9.16
C ARG A 67 16.58 -19.01 9.47
N ASN A 68 17.50 -18.21 9.98
CA ASN A 68 17.24 -16.80 10.27
C ASN A 68 16.93 -16.00 9.01
N LEU A 69 17.67 -16.21 7.92
CA LEU A 69 17.38 -15.58 6.62
C LEU A 69 16.01 -15.97 6.08
N ALA A 70 15.60 -17.25 6.20
CA ALA A 70 14.26 -17.68 5.80
C ALA A 70 13.17 -16.94 6.59
N THR A 71 13.30 -16.87 7.91
CA THR A 71 12.35 -16.16 8.78
C THR A 71 12.23 -14.69 8.40
N MET A 72 13.36 -14.01 8.22
CA MET A 72 13.39 -12.60 7.81
C MET A 72 12.76 -12.38 6.44
N ASP A 73 13.01 -13.28 5.47
CA ASP A 73 12.46 -13.12 4.12
C ASP A 73 10.95 -13.37 4.08
N HIS A 74 10.44 -14.38 4.80
CA HIS A 74 9.00 -14.58 4.98
C HIS A 74 8.31 -13.36 5.60
N GLU A 75 8.95 -12.76 6.59
CA GLU A 75 8.43 -11.56 7.23
C GLU A 75 8.42 -10.35 6.27
N CYS A 76 9.48 -10.20 5.47
CA CYS A 76 9.57 -9.19 4.42
C CYS A 76 8.46 -9.38 3.37
N GLN A 77 8.24 -10.60 2.89
CA GLN A 77 7.16 -10.96 1.97
C GLN A 77 5.78 -10.61 2.56
N ARG A 78 5.55 -10.89 3.84
CA ARG A 78 4.30 -10.56 4.56
C ARG A 78 4.07 -9.06 4.68
N LYS A 79 5.09 -8.32 5.13
CA LYS A 79 5.04 -6.84 5.22
C LYS A 79 4.83 -6.22 3.83
N GLY A 80 5.54 -6.72 2.83
CA GLY A 80 5.39 -6.33 1.43
C GLY A 80 4.00 -6.59 0.87
N ARG A 81 3.41 -7.76 1.13
CA ARG A 81 2.03 -8.09 0.73
C ARG A 81 1.02 -7.10 1.31
N ARG A 82 1.14 -6.78 2.61
CA ARG A 82 0.30 -5.78 3.27
C ARG A 82 0.42 -4.42 2.60
N ALA A 83 1.65 -3.94 2.38
CA ALA A 83 1.89 -2.67 1.70
C ALA A 83 1.28 -2.64 0.28
N MET A 84 1.45 -3.70 -0.51
CA MET A 84 0.86 -3.79 -1.84
C MET A 84 -0.68 -3.84 -1.80
N HIS A 85 -1.28 -4.46 -0.78
CA HIS A 85 -2.73 -4.42 -0.57
C HIS A 85 -3.21 -2.99 -0.34
N PHE A 86 -2.56 -2.23 0.56
CA PHE A 86 -2.90 -0.83 0.81
C PHE A 86 -2.78 0.05 -0.44
N MET A 87 -1.67 -0.08 -1.19
CA MET A 87 -1.50 0.65 -2.44
C MET A 87 -2.62 0.37 -3.44
N ARG A 88 -3.06 -0.89 -3.52
CA ARG A 88 -4.14 -1.27 -4.42
C ARG A 88 -5.50 -0.71 -3.98
N THR A 89 -5.80 -0.75 -2.68
CA THR A 89 -7.02 -0.15 -2.14
C THR A 89 -7.04 1.35 -2.43
N PHE A 90 -5.93 2.05 -2.18
CA PHE A 90 -5.80 3.47 -2.49
C PHE A 90 -6.02 3.79 -3.98
N ILE A 91 -5.49 2.97 -4.88
CA ILE A 91 -5.68 3.15 -6.33
C ILE A 91 -7.13 2.92 -6.74
N ASN A 92 -7.79 1.90 -6.19
CA ASN A 92 -9.11 1.47 -6.65
C ASN A 92 -10.27 2.23 -6.00
N VAL A 93 -10.07 2.73 -4.78
CA VAL A 93 -11.10 3.42 -4.00
C VAL A 93 -10.77 4.90 -3.93
N ASP A 94 -9.72 5.26 -3.20
CA ASP A 94 -9.45 6.66 -2.86
C ASP A 94 -9.13 7.53 -4.08
N CYS A 95 -8.33 7.02 -5.03
CA CYS A 95 -8.04 7.73 -6.28
C CYS A 95 -9.30 7.92 -7.13
N PHE A 96 -10.21 6.95 -7.12
CA PHE A 96 -11.46 7.04 -7.87
C PHE A 96 -12.36 8.13 -7.27
N GLU A 97 -12.58 8.09 -5.96
CA GLU A 97 -13.37 9.10 -5.24
C GLU A 97 -12.81 10.52 -5.41
N LEU A 98 -11.49 10.69 -5.28
CA LEU A 98 -10.83 11.98 -5.52
C LEU A 98 -11.01 12.46 -6.97
N THR A 99 -11.01 11.54 -7.93
CA THR A 99 -11.26 11.86 -9.33
C THR A 99 -12.70 12.33 -9.55
N GLU A 100 -13.68 11.67 -8.93
CA GLU A 100 -15.08 12.10 -8.98
C GLU A 100 -15.27 13.48 -8.33
N GLN A 101 -14.70 13.71 -7.15
CA GLN A 101 -14.76 15.01 -6.47
C GLN A 101 -14.16 16.13 -7.32
N LYS A 102 -13.02 15.85 -7.98
CA LYS A 102 -12.38 16.78 -8.92
C LYS A 102 -13.28 17.09 -10.12
N GLN A 103 -13.90 16.07 -10.72
CA GLN A 103 -14.79 16.28 -11.87
C GLN A 103 -16.02 17.09 -11.49
N ALA A 104 -16.64 16.81 -10.34
CA ALA A 104 -17.75 17.59 -9.81
C ALA A 104 -17.36 19.05 -9.55
N LEU A 105 -16.15 19.30 -9.01
CA LEU A 105 -15.65 20.66 -8.80
C LEU A 105 -15.44 21.42 -10.11
N ILE A 106 -14.92 20.75 -11.15
CA ILE A 106 -14.78 21.34 -12.49
C ILE A 106 -16.15 21.70 -13.07
N ALA A 107 -17.15 20.84 -12.94
CA ALA A 107 -18.51 21.12 -13.39
C ALA A 107 -19.13 22.33 -12.66
N CYS A 108 -19.05 22.36 -11.33
CA CYS A 108 -19.52 23.51 -10.54
C CYS A 108 -18.81 24.82 -10.93
N ARG A 109 -17.50 24.75 -11.22
CA ARG A 109 -16.74 25.91 -11.68
C ARG A 109 -17.24 26.42 -13.04
N GLN A 110 -17.48 25.52 -13.99
CA GLN A 110 -17.99 25.88 -15.32
C GLN A 110 -19.38 26.53 -15.22
N GLU A 111 -20.27 25.99 -14.37
CA GLU A 111 -21.58 26.58 -14.10
C GLU A 111 -21.47 27.98 -13.50
N MET A 112 -20.59 28.14 -12.50
CA MET A 112 -20.32 29.43 -11.85
C MET A 112 -19.75 30.45 -12.84
N ASP A 113 -18.78 30.06 -13.66
CA ASP A 113 -18.15 30.93 -14.67
C ASP A 113 -19.19 31.37 -15.72
N PHE A 114 -20.09 30.46 -16.14
CA PHE A 114 -21.19 30.79 -17.04
C PHE A 114 -22.21 31.76 -16.40
N ALA A 115 -22.60 31.53 -15.15
CA ALA A 115 -23.52 32.41 -14.43
C ALA A 115 -22.90 33.80 -14.21
N LYS A 116 -21.60 33.85 -13.91
CA LYS A 116 -20.83 35.09 -13.77
C LYS A 116 -20.81 35.89 -15.07
N TYR A 117 -20.56 35.22 -16.20
CA TYR A 117 -20.60 35.85 -17.52
C TYR A 117 -21.99 36.38 -17.86
N SER A 118 -23.04 35.60 -17.56
CA SER A 118 -24.43 35.98 -17.81
C SER A 118 -24.84 37.22 -17.01
N TYR A 119 -24.43 37.30 -15.73
CA TYR A 119 -24.65 38.48 -14.90
C TYR A 119 -23.84 39.70 -15.37
N ALA A 120 -22.58 39.51 -15.77
CA ALA A 120 -21.75 40.59 -16.30
C ALA A 120 -22.29 41.16 -17.62
N THR A 121 -22.92 40.31 -18.44
CA THR A 121 -23.51 40.69 -19.74
C THR A 121 -24.90 41.31 -19.56
N ASN A 122 -25.69 40.81 -18.61
CA ASN A 122 -27.02 41.32 -18.30
C ASN A 122 -27.23 41.32 -16.78
N ALA A 123 -27.00 42.48 -16.17
CA ALA A 123 -27.11 42.69 -14.73
C ALA A 123 -28.58 42.77 -14.30
N SER A 124 -29.21 41.61 -14.15
CA SER A 124 -30.56 41.45 -13.59
C SER A 124 -30.51 40.78 -12.21
N GLU A 125 -31.52 41.01 -11.39
CA GLU A 125 -31.65 40.36 -10.07
C GLU A 125 -31.70 38.83 -10.19
N SER A 126 -32.38 38.31 -11.21
CA SER A 126 -32.44 36.87 -11.48
C SER A 126 -31.06 36.29 -11.80
N ASN A 127 -30.26 36.98 -12.62
CA ASN A 127 -28.90 36.55 -12.96
C ASN A 127 -27.95 36.64 -11.76
N LYS A 128 -28.13 37.65 -10.89
CA LYS A 128 -27.38 37.77 -9.64
C LYS A 128 -27.67 36.59 -8.70
N LEU A 129 -28.95 36.27 -8.47
CA LEU A 129 -29.34 35.12 -7.65
C LEU A 129 -28.80 33.80 -8.23
N SER A 130 -28.83 33.63 -9.56
CA SER A 130 -28.26 32.46 -10.22
C SER A 130 -26.74 32.36 -10.01
N TYR A 131 -26.02 33.48 -10.07
CA TYR A 131 -24.59 33.51 -9.80
C TYR A 131 -24.28 33.19 -8.34
N ASP A 132 -24.98 33.82 -7.39
CA ASP A 132 -24.77 33.59 -5.96
C ASP A 132 -25.05 32.12 -5.58
N ALA A 133 -26.08 31.50 -6.18
CA ALA A 133 -26.35 30.08 -6.00
C ALA A 133 -25.24 29.17 -6.57
N ALA A 134 -24.73 29.47 -7.76
CA ALA A 134 -23.63 28.71 -8.37
C ALA A 134 -22.31 28.87 -7.58
N LEU A 135 -22.02 30.07 -7.08
CA LEU A 135 -20.87 30.34 -6.22
C LEU A 135 -20.96 29.55 -4.90
N SER A 136 -22.14 29.52 -4.28
CA SER A 136 -22.37 28.74 -3.06
C SER A 136 -22.12 27.23 -3.29
N ARG A 137 -22.62 26.68 -4.40
CA ARG A 137 -22.38 25.28 -4.79
C ARG A 137 -20.90 25.00 -5.07
N PHE A 138 -20.21 25.91 -5.72
CA PHE A 138 -18.77 25.79 -5.97
C PHE A 138 -17.99 25.74 -4.66
N ASN A 139 -18.26 26.66 -3.72
CA ASN A 139 -17.60 26.68 -2.42
C ASN A 139 -17.87 25.39 -1.63
N GLN A 140 -19.13 24.95 -1.56
CA GLN A 140 -19.49 23.71 -0.88
C GLN A 140 -18.76 22.49 -1.47
N GLN A 141 -18.68 22.38 -2.79
CA GLN A 141 -17.98 21.29 -3.45
C GLN A 141 -16.45 21.40 -3.26
N SER A 142 -15.91 22.61 -3.19
CA SER A 142 -14.49 22.87 -2.92
C SER A 142 -14.10 22.43 -1.50
N ASP A 143 -14.92 22.75 -0.51
CA ASP A 143 -14.71 22.34 0.88
C ASP A 143 -14.74 20.81 0.99
N LYS A 144 -15.75 20.17 0.37
CA LYS A 144 -15.87 18.71 0.33
C LYS A 144 -14.66 18.04 -0.32
N ALA A 145 -14.17 18.57 -1.44
CA ALA A 145 -12.98 18.04 -2.11
C ALA A 145 -11.72 18.19 -1.24
N THR A 146 -11.58 19.32 -0.56
CA THR A 146 -10.43 19.60 0.32
C THR A 146 -10.43 18.71 1.55
N GLU A 147 -11.59 18.52 2.17
CA GLU A 147 -11.77 17.62 3.30
C GLU A 147 -11.48 16.16 2.90
N GLY A 148 -12.01 15.71 1.75
CA GLY A 148 -11.74 14.38 1.20
C GLY A 148 -10.25 14.12 0.99
N MET A 149 -9.51 15.08 0.44
CA MET A 149 -8.05 14.98 0.28
C MET A 149 -7.32 14.87 1.61
N SER A 150 -7.71 15.68 2.61
CA SER A 150 -7.08 15.68 3.93
C SER A 150 -7.32 14.37 4.69
N LYS A 151 -8.56 13.90 4.70
CA LYS A 151 -8.95 12.65 5.37
C LYS A 151 -8.24 11.44 4.76
N ASN A 152 -8.26 11.32 3.43
CA ASN A 152 -7.62 10.20 2.74
C ASN A 152 -6.10 10.19 2.97
N ALA A 153 -5.45 11.36 3.01
CA ALA A 153 -4.03 11.44 3.35
C ALA A 153 -3.76 10.97 4.80
N HIS A 154 -4.61 11.36 5.76
CA HIS A 154 -4.44 10.99 7.16
C HIS A 154 -4.63 9.49 7.41
N GLU A 155 -5.69 8.91 6.84
CA GLU A 155 -5.97 7.47 6.93
C GLU A 155 -4.88 6.64 6.26
N TRP A 156 -4.36 7.12 5.13
CA TRP A 156 -3.26 6.47 4.42
C TRP A 156 -1.96 6.48 5.26
N ILE A 157 -1.59 7.62 5.85
CA ILE A 157 -0.40 7.74 6.71
C ILE A 157 -0.52 6.84 7.95
N SER A 158 -1.69 6.85 8.62
CA SER A 158 -1.93 6.04 9.81
C SER A 158 -1.85 4.54 9.51
N SER A 159 -2.47 4.10 8.40
CA SER A 159 -2.44 2.70 7.97
C SER A 159 -1.04 2.22 7.57
N HIS A 160 -0.23 3.08 6.96
CA HIS A 160 1.15 2.74 6.59
C HIS A 160 2.08 2.64 7.79
N SER A 161 1.89 3.50 8.80
CA SER A 161 2.62 3.40 10.07
C SER A 161 2.35 2.05 10.74
N LEU A 162 1.09 1.60 10.73
CA LEU A 162 0.70 0.30 11.27
C LEU A 162 1.19 -0.89 10.42
N ALA A 163 1.22 -0.75 9.09
CA ALA A 163 1.67 -1.81 8.18
C ALA A 163 3.15 -2.16 8.32
N LEU A 164 3.97 -1.19 8.74
CA LEU A 164 5.42 -1.33 8.95
C LEU A 164 5.79 -1.64 10.41
N SER A 165 4.84 -1.54 11.34
CA SER A 165 5.05 -1.83 12.75
C SER A 165 4.92 -3.32 13.02
N ASP A 166 5.82 -3.88 13.86
CA ASP A 166 5.70 -5.27 14.31
C ASP A 166 4.62 -5.40 15.39
N PRO A 167 3.60 -6.27 15.21
CA PRO A 167 2.62 -6.53 16.25
C PRO A 167 3.21 -7.25 17.48
N GLU A 168 4.38 -7.88 17.36
CA GLU A 168 5.02 -8.62 18.45
C GLU A 168 6.05 -7.82 19.27
N ALA A 169 6.39 -6.59 18.86
CA ALA A 169 7.31 -5.75 19.64
C ALA A 169 6.70 -5.24 20.97
N GLY A 170 5.44 -5.55 21.26
CA GLY A 170 4.71 -5.14 22.45
C GLY A 170 4.68 -6.14 23.62
N VAL A 171 5.26 -7.33 23.49
CA VAL A 171 5.34 -8.29 24.61
C VAL A 171 6.80 -8.39 25.06
N ALA A 172 7.28 -7.32 25.69
CA ALA A 172 8.46 -7.41 26.54
C ALA A 172 8.11 -8.33 27.73
N ARG A 173 8.91 -9.39 27.88
CA ARG A 173 8.91 -10.32 29.01
C ARG A 173 8.95 -9.55 30.34
N GLU A 174 7.88 -9.61 31.11
CA GLU A 174 7.93 -9.33 32.54
C GLU A 174 8.31 -10.63 33.27
N GLY A 175 9.55 -10.63 33.78
CA GLY A 175 9.92 -11.20 35.07
C GLY A 175 9.83 -12.72 35.26
N ASP A 176 10.96 -13.40 35.02
CA ASP A 176 11.43 -14.46 35.93
C ASP A 176 12.91 -14.19 36.23
N ALA A 177 13.16 -13.64 37.41
CA ALA A 177 14.45 -13.57 38.08
C ALA A 177 14.21 -13.75 39.59
#